data_AF-A0A378BSB7-F1
#
_entry.id   AF-A0A378BSB7-F1
#
_cell.length_a   1.000
_cell.length_b   1.000
_cell.length_c   1.000
_cell.angle_alpha   90.00
_cell.angle_beta   90.00
_cell.angle_gamma   90.00
#
_symmetry.space_group_name_H-M   'P 1'
#
loop_
_entity.id
_entity.type
_entity.pdbx_description
1 polymer ?
#
loop_
_entity_poly.entity_id
_entity_poly.type
_entity_poly.pdbx_seq_one_letter_code
_entity_poly.pdbx_strand_id
1 'polypeptide(L)' 'MHLARVTGAVVSTQKSPSLNGKKLLLVRRVSADDDRPILPRAAMKWR' A
#
# COMPACT_ATOMS: atom_id res chain seq x y z
N MET A 1 8.05 11.83 -1.77
CA MET A 1 7.23 11.00 -2.68
C MET A 1 7.99 9.72 -3.01
N HIS A 2 7.30 8.58 -3.19
CA HIS A 2 7.91 7.29 -3.52
C HIS A 2 7.24 6.68 -4.76
N LEU A 3 8.00 5.96 -5.59
CA LEU A 3 7.43 5.15 -6.64
C LEU A 3 6.78 3.90 -6.03
N ALA A 4 5.56 3.60 -6.45
CA ALA A 4 4.82 2.45 -5.96
C ALA A 4 3.94 1.85 -7.06
N ARG A 5 3.82 0.54 -7.05
CA ARG A 5 2.89 -0.22 -7.88
C ARG A 5 1.59 -0.42 -7.11
N VAL A 6 0.46 -0.11 -7.75
CA VAL A 6 -0.86 -0.42 -7.20
C VAL A 6 -1.07 -1.93 -7.26
N THR A 7 -1.39 -2.54 -6.13
CA THR A 7 -1.63 -3.99 -6.02
C THR A 7 -3.09 -4.32 -5.75
N GLY A 8 -3.91 -3.33 -5.41
CA GLY A 8 -5.34 -3.53 -5.21
C GLY A 8 -6.06 -2.28 -4.70
N ALA A 9 -7.30 -2.48 -4.28
CA ALA A 9 -8.12 -1.45 -3.65
C ALA A 9 -8.77 -2.01 -2.38
N VAL A 10 -9.06 -1.12 -1.43
CA VAL A 10 -9.68 -1.47 -0.15
C VAL A 10 -11.08 -0.89 -0.10
N VAL A 11 -12.03 -1.68 0.40
CA VAL A 11 -13.38 -1.23 0.74
C VAL A 11 -13.45 -1.07 2.25
N SER A 12 -13.88 0.10 2.69
CA SER A 12 -14.13 0.39 4.11
C SER A 12 -15.50 1.04 4.25
N THR A 13 -16.39 0.36 4.99
CA THR A 13 -17.75 0.81 5.27
C THR A 13 -17.78 1.72 6.50
N GLN A 14 -16.98 1.42 7.52
CA GLN A 14 -16.76 2.27 8.70
C GLN A 14 -15.41 3.00 8.57
N LYS A 15 -15.46 4.32 8.41
CA LYS A 15 -14.29 5.20 8.17
C LYS A 15 -14.56 6.62 8.66
N SER A 16 -13.51 7.41 8.83
CA SER A 16 -13.65 8.84 9.11
C SER A 16 -14.38 9.54 7.96
N PRO A 17 -15.19 10.59 8.24
CA PRO A 17 -15.93 11.31 7.20
C PRO A 17 -15.03 11.91 6.10
N SER A 18 -13.79 12.26 6.46
CA SER A 18 -12.79 12.77 5.53
C SER A 18 -12.40 11.80 4.40
N LEU A 19 -12.70 10.50 4.54
CA LEU A 19 -12.41 9.47 3.54
C LEU A 19 -13.63 9.13 2.67
N ASN A 20 -14.78 9.79 2.88
CA ASN A 20 -15.96 9.59 2.05
C ASN A 20 -15.69 10.00 0.59
N GLY A 21 -16.14 9.18 -0.35
CA GLY A 21 -15.91 9.37 -1.79
C GLY A 21 -14.47 9.14 -2.26
N LYS A 22 -13.53 8.80 -1.36
CA LYS A 22 -12.13 8.55 -1.72
C LYS A 22 -11.88 7.07 -2.00
N LYS A 23 -11.18 6.79 -3.10
CA LYS A 23 -10.72 5.43 -3.43
C LYS A 23 -9.46 5.11 -2.63
N LEU A 24 -9.50 4.03 -1.85
CA LEU A 24 -8.37 3.56 -1.06
C LEU A 24 -7.60 2.52 -1.87
N LEU A 25 -6.31 2.75 -2.10
CA LEU A 25 -5.46 1.86 -2.88
C LEU A 25 -4.46 1.14 -1.98
N LEU A 26 -4.28 -0.15 -2.23
CA LEU A 26 -3.15 -0.91 -1.70
C LEU A 26 -1.97 -0.72 -2.66
N VAL A 27 -0.82 -0.33 -2.13
CA VAL A 27 0.37 -0.05 -2.93
C VAL A 27 1.59 -0.80 -2.38
N ARG A 28 2.42 -1.30 -3.27
CA ARG A 28 3.73 -1.91 -2.97
C ARG A 28 4.82 -0.98 -3.48
N ARG A 29 5.75 -0.59 -2.61
CA ARG A 29 6.89 0.27 -2.99
C ARG A 29 7.79 -0.47 -4.00
N VAL A 30 8.28 0.26 -4.99
CA VAL A 30 9.22 -0.24 -6.00
C VAL A 30 10.41 0.72 -6.16
N SER A 31 11.53 0.20 -6.65
CA SER A 31 12.68 1.03 -7.06
C SER A 31 12.55 1.40 -8.53
N ALA A 32 13.26 2.44 -8.99
CA ALA A 32 13.25 2.83 -10.41
C ALA A 32 13.89 1.76 -11.31
N ASP A 33 14.86 1.02 -10.75
CA ASP A 33 15.68 0.05 -11.50
C ASP A 33 15.22 -1.41 -11.34
N ASP A 34 14.23 -1.69 -10.49
CA ASP A 34 13.88 -3.07 -10.13
C ASP A 34 12.37 -3.24 -9.91
N ASP A 35 11.76 -4.19 -10.62
CA ASP A 35 10.40 -4.70 -10.35
C ASP A 35 10.35 -5.49 -9.01
N ARG A 36 11.54 -5.75 -8.44
CA ARG A 36 11.72 -6.44 -7.16
C ARG A 36 11.15 -5.61 -6.01
N PRO A 37 10.38 -6.26 -5.11
CA PRO A 37 9.89 -5.59 -3.91
C PRO A 37 11.04 -5.11 -3.05
N ILE A 38 10.97 -3.84 -2.66
CA ILE A 38 11.72 -3.36 -1.49
C ILE A 38 11.07 -4.06 -0.29
N LEU A 39 11.64 -5.20 0.12
CA LEU A 39 11.17 -5.91 1.29
C LEU A 39 11.37 -5.02 2.52
N PRO A 40 10.37 -4.89 3.41
CA PRO A 40 10.58 -4.21 4.68
C PRO A 40 11.67 -4.97 5.45
N ARG A 41 12.70 -4.25 5.91
CA ARG A 41 13.92 -4.77 6.56
C ARG A 41 13.65 -5.56 7.85
N ALA A 42 12.40 -5.68 8.28
CA ALA A 42 11.95 -6.55 9.35
C ALA A 42 10.59 -7.14 8.96
N ALA A 43 10.60 -8.33 8.34
CA ALA A 43 9.44 -9.20 8.38
C ALA A 43 9.32 -9.73 9.81
N MET A 44 8.74 -8.92 10.71
CA MET A 44 8.37 -9.39 12.04
C MET A 44 7.24 -10.40 11.85
N LYS A 45 7.61 -11.67 12.00
CA LYS A 45 6.72 -12.82 11.90
C LYS A 45 5.74 -12.73 13.08
N TRP A 46 4.50 -12.34 12.81
CA TRP A 46 3.44 -12.46 13.81
C TRP A 46 3.25 -13.94 14.13
N ARG A 47 3.45 -14.29 15.39
CA ARG A 47 3.13 -15.60 15.97
C ARG A 47 1.75 -15.53 16.60
#